data_AF-A0A951I209-F1
#
_entry.id   AF-A0A951I209-F1
#
_cell.length_a   1.000
_cell.length_b   1.000
_cell.length_c   1.000
_cell.angle_alpha   90.00
_cell.angle_beta   90.00
_cell.angle_gamma   90.00
#
_symmetry.space_group_name_H-M   'P 1'
#
loop_
_entity.id
_entity.type
_entity.pdbx_description
1 polymer ?
#
loop_
_entity_poly.entity_id
_entity_poly.type
_entity_poly.pdbx_seq_one_letter_code
_entity_poly.pdbx_strand_id
1 'polypeptide(L)'
;SPSKGEVTFESLVTARCNVITSGVVARRQVILDVGLFDEQLVRAHDFDLWLRMVRHGARAAYQRKVLLKYRVRSDSLSGDSIQRVERELEAYAKVEQHLALTPDEHRLMEREVRRLQASLLLERGKLYLSHEEFEMAAREFRASHRMHRNWKLPLIVIMLKFAPHGLLRIYQKRRPPETQQV
;
A
#
# COMPACT_ATOMS: atom_id res chain seq x y z
N SER A 1 7.48 4.90 -3.25
CA SER A 1 7.93 5.33 -4.59
C SER A 1 7.98 6.84 -4.66
N PRO A 2 8.90 7.46 -5.44
CA PRO A 2 8.92 8.91 -5.59
C PRO A 2 7.65 9.40 -6.29
N SER A 3 7.10 10.52 -5.83
CA SER A 3 5.91 11.17 -6.41
C SER A 3 6.18 11.65 -7.84
N LYS A 4 5.15 11.57 -8.71
CA LYS A 4 5.24 11.98 -10.13
C LYS A 4 3.98 12.72 -10.58
N GLY A 5 4.16 13.84 -11.28
CA GLY A 5 3.07 14.66 -11.81
C GLY A 5 2.49 15.64 -10.79
N GLU A 6 1.33 16.19 -11.10
CA GLU A 6 0.57 17.11 -10.23
C GLU A 6 -0.07 16.37 -9.05
N VAL A 7 -0.21 17.05 -7.91
CA VAL A 7 -0.91 16.52 -6.75
C VAL A 7 -2.40 16.82 -6.88
N THR A 8 -3.15 15.80 -7.30
CA THR A 8 -4.61 15.79 -7.40
C THR A 8 -5.21 14.69 -6.51
N PHE A 9 -6.52 14.71 -6.30
CA PHE A 9 -7.25 13.63 -5.60
C PHE A 9 -6.90 12.26 -6.20
N GLU A 10 -6.99 12.14 -7.53
CA GLU A 10 -6.63 10.91 -8.23
C GLU A 10 -5.17 10.50 -7.99
N SER A 11 -4.23 11.45 -8.03
CA SER A 11 -2.81 11.13 -7.83
C SER A 11 -2.51 10.60 -6.43
N LEU A 12 -3.26 11.07 -5.41
CA LEU A 12 -3.15 10.62 -4.03
C LEU A 12 -3.78 9.23 -3.88
N VAL A 13 -5.00 9.03 -4.40
CA VAL A 13 -5.71 7.74 -4.38
C VAL A 13 -5.02 6.66 -5.24
N THR A 14 -4.21 7.03 -6.21
CA THR A 14 -3.44 6.05 -7.01
C THR A 14 -2.03 5.81 -6.46
N ALA A 15 -1.68 6.43 -5.32
CA ALA A 15 -0.33 6.42 -4.74
C ALA A 15 0.77 6.86 -5.73
N ARG A 16 0.40 7.59 -6.79
CA ARG A 16 1.31 8.22 -7.75
C ARG A 16 1.99 9.44 -7.13
N CYS A 17 1.28 10.12 -6.23
CA CYS A 17 1.82 11.09 -5.30
C CYS A 17 1.68 10.53 -3.88
N ASN A 18 2.78 10.42 -3.17
CA ASN A 18 2.83 9.91 -1.79
C ASN A 18 3.12 11.08 -0.84
N VAL A 19 2.39 11.13 0.27
CA VAL A 19 2.56 12.16 1.30
C VAL A 19 3.00 11.48 2.58
N ILE A 20 4.12 11.95 3.14
CA ILE A 20 4.62 11.50 4.44
C ILE A 20 4.40 12.64 5.40
N THR A 21 3.56 12.43 6.41
CA THR A 21 3.10 13.48 7.33
C THR A 21 4.24 14.24 8.01
N SER A 22 5.32 13.56 8.41
CA SER A 22 6.51 14.19 8.99
C SER A 22 7.36 15.03 8.00
N GLY A 23 7.05 14.98 6.70
CA GLY A 23 7.69 15.78 5.65
C GLY A 23 6.78 16.88 5.08
N VAL A 24 5.61 17.14 5.68
CA VAL A 24 4.65 18.12 5.18
C VAL A 24 4.78 19.44 5.93
N VAL A 25 4.75 20.53 5.17
CA VAL A 25 4.47 21.89 5.68
C VAL A 25 3.23 22.39 4.96
N ALA A 26 2.26 22.88 5.71
CA ALA A 26 0.97 23.31 5.17
C ALA A 26 0.55 24.65 5.78
N ARG A 27 -0.26 25.41 5.02
CA ARG A 27 -0.83 26.68 5.53
C ARG A 27 -1.83 26.36 6.62
N ARG A 28 -1.65 26.95 7.80
CA ARG A 28 -2.53 26.78 8.96
C ARG A 28 -4.01 26.96 8.60
N GLN A 29 -4.33 28.03 7.85
CA GLN A 29 -5.71 28.37 7.53
C GLN A 29 -6.42 27.25 6.76
N VAL A 30 -5.75 26.66 5.75
CA VAL A 30 -6.33 25.57 4.95
C VAL A 30 -6.68 24.35 5.81
N ILE A 31 -5.83 24.01 6.80
CA ILE A 31 -6.11 22.88 7.71
C ILE A 31 -7.34 23.18 8.58
N LEU A 32 -7.48 24.43 9.04
CA LEU A 32 -8.63 24.86 9.82
C LEU A 32 -9.92 24.85 8.97
N ASP A 33 -9.84 25.37 7.75
CA ASP A 33 -10.99 25.48 6.85
C ASP A 33 -11.59 24.11 6.49
N VAL A 34 -10.74 23.07 6.41
CA VAL A 34 -11.21 21.71 6.14
C VAL A 34 -11.59 20.92 7.40
N GLY A 35 -11.39 21.46 8.60
CA GLY A 35 -11.84 20.85 9.86
C GLY A 35 -10.81 19.98 10.59
N LEU A 36 -9.51 20.29 10.51
CA LEU A 36 -8.43 19.57 11.23
C LEU A 36 -8.38 18.07 10.90
N PHE A 37 -7.68 17.27 11.73
CA PHE A 37 -7.74 15.82 11.69
C PHE A 37 -9.06 15.33 12.26
N ASP A 38 -9.63 14.28 11.66
CA ASP A 38 -10.75 13.57 12.25
C ASP A 38 -10.23 12.63 13.35
N GLU A 39 -10.54 12.97 14.61
CA GLU A 39 -10.12 12.22 15.80
C GLU A 39 -10.78 10.84 15.90
N GLN A 40 -11.87 10.58 15.16
CA GLN A 40 -12.48 9.25 15.07
C GLN A 40 -11.62 8.30 14.23
N LEU A 41 -10.70 8.83 13.41
CA LEU A 41 -9.80 8.04 12.57
C LEU A 41 -8.52 7.66 13.32
N VAL A 42 -8.56 6.50 13.99
CA VAL A 42 -7.38 5.89 14.65
C VAL A 42 -6.17 5.72 13.72
N ARG A 43 -6.42 5.57 12.41
CA ARG A 43 -5.41 5.38 11.35
C ARG A 43 -5.85 6.14 10.11
N ALA A 44 -4.88 6.56 9.30
CA ALA A 44 -5.08 7.26 8.04
C ALA A 44 -5.79 8.62 8.13
N HIS A 45 -5.80 9.23 9.33
CA HIS A 45 -6.28 10.60 9.53
C HIS A 45 -5.53 11.63 8.67
N ASP A 46 -4.25 11.36 8.40
CA ASP A 46 -3.43 12.17 7.51
C ASP A 46 -3.88 12.06 6.06
N PHE A 47 -4.08 10.84 5.57
CA PHE A 47 -4.57 10.61 4.22
C PHE A 47 -5.93 11.28 3.98
N ASP A 48 -6.88 11.12 4.90
CA ASP A 48 -8.16 11.80 4.87
C ASP A 48 -8.02 13.34 4.79
N LEU A 49 -7.19 13.92 5.66
CA LEU A 49 -6.91 15.36 5.65
C LEU A 49 -6.36 15.83 4.30
N TRP A 50 -5.42 15.11 3.71
CA TRP A 50 -4.84 15.47 2.41
C TRP A 50 -5.87 15.46 1.30
N LEU A 51 -6.79 14.48 1.28
CA LEU A 51 -7.87 14.41 0.31
C LEU A 51 -8.85 15.57 0.46
N ARG A 52 -9.26 15.90 1.70
CA ARG A 52 -10.11 17.06 1.98
C ARG A 52 -9.47 18.37 1.57
N MET A 53 -8.17 18.55 1.85
CA MET A 53 -7.43 19.74 1.44
C MET A 53 -7.41 19.91 -0.08
N VAL A 54 -7.04 18.87 -0.83
CA VAL A 54 -7.01 18.94 -2.30
C VAL A 54 -8.41 19.19 -2.87
N ARG A 55 -9.45 18.58 -2.29
CA ARG A 55 -10.84 18.78 -2.69
C ARG A 55 -11.36 20.18 -2.40
N HIS A 56 -10.88 20.80 -1.32
CA HIS A 56 -11.14 22.20 -0.99
C HIS A 56 -10.39 23.19 -1.93
N GLY A 57 -9.58 22.69 -2.87
CA GLY A 57 -8.84 23.50 -3.82
C GLY A 57 -7.44 23.88 -3.35
N ALA A 58 -6.94 23.28 -2.27
CA ALA A 58 -5.55 23.46 -1.87
C ALA A 58 -4.61 22.88 -2.92
N ARG A 59 -3.62 23.68 -3.33
CA ARG A 59 -2.55 23.22 -4.22
C ARG A 59 -1.42 22.62 -3.41
N ALA A 60 -0.98 21.44 -3.79
CA ALA A 60 0.14 20.75 -3.17
C ALA A 60 1.28 20.52 -4.17
N ALA A 61 2.51 20.55 -3.67
CA ALA A 61 3.74 20.28 -4.41
C ALA A 61 4.72 19.50 -3.52
N TYR A 62 5.71 18.86 -4.13
CA TYR A 62 6.71 18.05 -3.42
C TYR A 62 8.13 18.36 -3.92
N GLN A 63 9.12 18.18 -3.04
CA GLN A 63 10.53 18.31 -3.41
C GLN A 63 11.19 16.96 -3.68
N ARG A 64 12.12 16.96 -4.63
CA ARG A 64 12.96 15.80 -4.94
C ARG A 64 14.22 15.70 -4.08
N LYS A 65 14.53 16.75 -3.31
CA LYS A 65 15.62 16.72 -2.32
C LYS A 65 15.20 15.83 -1.16
N VAL A 66 16.12 14.98 -0.68
CA VAL A 66 15.90 14.16 0.51
C VAL A 66 16.05 15.07 1.75
N LEU A 67 14.92 15.39 2.38
CA LEU A 67 14.87 16.29 3.55
C LEU A 67 14.50 15.58 4.85
N LEU A 68 14.18 14.29 4.78
CA LEU A 68 13.74 13.49 5.91
C LEU A 68 14.40 12.11 5.84
N LYS A 69 14.77 11.59 7.02
CA LYS A 69 15.08 10.17 7.21
C LYS A 69 14.13 9.64 8.28
N TYR A 70 13.59 8.45 8.06
CA TYR A 70 12.73 7.77 9.02
C TYR A 70 13.28 6.36 9.27
N ARG A 71 13.02 5.84 10.47
CA ARG A 71 13.46 4.50 10.86
C ARG A 71 12.41 3.47 10.47
N VAL A 72 12.83 2.46 9.73
CA VAL A 72 12.03 1.25 9.48
C VAL A 72 12.61 0.14 10.35
N ARG A 73 11.76 -0.51 11.14
CA ARG A 73 12.12 -1.75 11.83
C ARG A 73 11.79 -2.91 10.89
N SER A 74 12.59 -3.98 10.92
CA SER A 74 12.63 -5.02 9.87
C SER A 74 12.00 -6.33 10.31
N ASP A 75 11.17 -6.29 11.35
CA ASP A 75 10.64 -7.42 12.07
C ASP A 75 9.62 -8.15 11.17
N SER A 76 10.13 -9.00 10.26
CA SER A 76 9.43 -9.64 9.14
C SER A 76 8.99 -8.69 8.02
N LEU A 77 9.84 -8.56 6.98
CA LEU A 77 9.52 -7.82 5.74
C LEU A 77 8.17 -8.22 5.12
N SER A 78 7.79 -9.50 5.21
CA SER A 78 6.49 -9.97 4.76
C SER A 78 5.36 -9.49 5.68
N GLY A 79 5.52 -9.58 7.00
CA GLY A 79 4.56 -9.04 7.97
C GLY A 79 4.37 -7.53 7.83
N ASP A 80 5.46 -6.78 7.68
CA ASP A 80 5.43 -5.33 7.43
C ASP A 80 4.71 -4.99 6.13
N SER A 81 4.96 -5.77 5.06
CA SER A 81 4.30 -5.55 3.77
C SER A 81 2.79 -5.82 3.81
N ILE A 82 2.36 -6.86 4.54
CA ILE A 82 0.95 -7.20 4.76
C ILE A 82 0.28 -6.08 5.55
N GLN A 83 0.83 -5.72 6.71
CA GLN A 83 0.31 -4.64 7.55
C GLN A 83 0.22 -3.32 6.79
N ARG A 84 1.21 -3.00 5.94
CA ARG A 84 1.18 -1.81 5.10
C ARG A 84 -0.02 -1.81 4.15
N VAL A 85 -0.26 -2.92 3.44
CA VAL A 85 -1.39 -3.02 2.50
C VAL A 85 -2.73 -3.02 3.25
N GLU A 86 -2.82 -3.67 4.41
CA GLU A 86 -4.03 -3.65 5.24
C GLU A 86 -4.36 -2.25 5.74
N ARG A 87 -3.36 -1.48 6.19
CA ARG A 87 -3.55 -0.06 6.56
C ARG A 87 -4.02 0.80 5.38
N GLU A 88 -3.52 0.52 4.18
CA GLU A 88 -3.93 1.22 2.95
C GLU A 88 -5.39 0.89 2.61
N LEU A 89 -5.81 -0.38 2.72
CA LEU A 89 -7.21 -0.79 2.56
C LEU A 89 -8.14 -0.16 3.61
N GLU A 90 -7.72 -0.13 4.88
CA GLU A 90 -8.46 0.54 5.96
C GLU A 90 -8.64 2.03 5.67
N ALA A 91 -7.59 2.70 5.16
CA ALA A 91 -7.66 4.10 4.77
C ALA A 91 -8.73 4.34 3.69
N TYR A 92 -8.81 3.45 2.69
CA TYR A 92 -9.73 3.60 1.56
C TYR A 92 -11.18 3.39 2.00
N ALA A 93 -11.42 2.37 2.83
CA ALA A 93 -12.73 2.12 3.41
C ALA A 93 -13.24 3.32 4.24
N LYS A 94 -12.35 3.99 4.97
CA LYS A 94 -12.69 5.22 5.71
C LYS A 94 -13.02 6.38 4.77
N VAL A 95 -12.24 6.58 3.71
CA VAL A 95 -12.54 7.63 2.73
C VAL A 95 -13.92 7.43 2.10
N GLU A 96 -14.30 6.20 1.78
CA GLU A 96 -15.64 5.89 1.25
C GLU A 96 -16.78 6.16 2.24
N GLN A 97 -16.52 6.05 3.54
CA GLN A 97 -17.51 6.31 4.59
C GLN A 97 -17.67 7.81 4.90
N HIS A 98 -16.58 8.57 4.83
CA HIS A 98 -16.53 9.94 5.35
C HIS A 98 -16.53 11.01 4.25
N LEU A 99 -16.19 10.67 3.01
CA LEU A 99 -16.11 11.62 1.91
C LEU A 99 -17.19 11.34 0.84
N ALA A 100 -17.94 12.37 0.47
CA ALA A 100 -18.86 12.27 -0.66
C ALA A 100 -18.07 12.19 -1.98
N LEU A 101 -17.88 10.97 -2.48
CA LEU A 101 -17.16 10.71 -3.73
C LEU A 101 -18.09 10.86 -4.93
N THR A 102 -17.54 11.38 -6.03
CA THR A 102 -18.22 11.33 -7.32
C THR A 102 -18.25 9.89 -7.86
N PRO A 103 -19.15 9.55 -8.80
CA PRO A 103 -19.18 8.22 -9.41
C PRO A 103 -17.83 7.80 -10.02
N ASP A 104 -17.07 8.75 -10.56
CA ASP A 104 -15.77 8.49 -11.19
C ASP A 104 -14.70 8.16 -10.14
N GLU A 105 -14.73 8.84 -9.00
CA GLU A 105 -13.82 8.58 -7.89
C GLU A 105 -14.16 7.28 -7.17
N HIS A 106 -15.43 6.91 -7.04
CA HIS A 106 -15.81 5.59 -6.57
C HIS A 106 -15.23 4.50 -7.47
N ARG A 107 -15.38 4.61 -8.80
CA ARG A 107 -14.79 3.64 -9.74
C ARG A 107 -13.27 3.58 -9.66
N LEU A 108 -12.62 4.72 -9.47
CA LEU A 108 -11.18 4.80 -9.23
C LEU A 108 -10.79 4.06 -7.95
N MET A 109 -11.46 4.38 -6.84
CA MET A 109 -11.20 3.80 -5.52
C MET A 109 -11.37 2.29 -5.56
N GLU A 110 -12.48 1.80 -6.11
CA GLU A 110 -12.72 0.35 -6.27
C GLU A 110 -11.61 -0.35 -7.07
N ARG A 111 -11.12 0.29 -8.14
CA ARG A 111 -10.02 -0.28 -8.94
C ARG A 111 -8.75 -0.39 -8.10
N GLU A 112 -8.44 0.63 -7.31
CA GLU A 112 -7.27 0.64 -6.44
C GLU A 112 -7.43 -0.35 -5.27
N VAL A 113 -8.61 -0.46 -4.66
CA VAL A 113 -8.93 -1.50 -3.66
C VAL A 113 -8.71 -2.89 -4.23
N ARG A 114 -9.22 -3.19 -5.45
CA ARG A 114 -8.98 -4.47 -6.12
C ARG A 114 -7.49 -4.74 -6.34
N ARG A 115 -6.71 -3.71 -6.73
CA ARG A 115 -5.25 -3.82 -6.86
C ARG A 115 -4.57 -4.13 -5.52
N LEU A 116 -4.96 -3.43 -4.45
CA LEU A 116 -4.41 -3.62 -3.11
C LEU A 116 -4.74 -5.00 -2.54
N GLN A 117 -5.98 -5.46 -2.69
CA GLN A 117 -6.37 -6.81 -2.29
C GLN A 117 -5.54 -7.87 -3.04
N ALA A 118 -5.23 -7.66 -4.34
CA ALA A 118 -4.40 -8.59 -5.10
C ALA A 118 -2.95 -8.60 -4.60
N SER A 119 -2.45 -7.42 -4.19
CA SER A 119 -1.16 -7.28 -3.52
C SER A 119 -1.13 -7.95 -2.15
N LEU A 120 -2.21 -7.86 -1.38
CA LEU A 120 -2.33 -8.51 -0.06
C LEU A 120 -2.23 -10.03 -0.20
N LEU A 121 -2.98 -10.61 -1.15
CA LEU A 121 -2.90 -12.04 -1.48
C LEU A 121 -1.48 -12.44 -1.91
N LEU A 122 -0.80 -11.59 -2.69
CA LEU A 122 0.59 -11.85 -3.08
C LEU A 122 1.53 -11.88 -1.87
N GLU A 123 1.44 -10.90 -0.96
CA GLU A 123 2.30 -10.86 0.23
C GLU A 123 2.00 -12.00 1.21
N ARG A 124 0.71 -12.36 1.39
CA ARG A 124 0.32 -13.55 2.17
C ARG A 124 0.87 -14.83 1.56
N GLY A 125 0.82 -14.98 0.23
CA GLY A 125 1.41 -16.13 -0.46
C GLY A 125 2.92 -16.26 -0.23
N LYS A 126 3.66 -15.14 -0.20
CA LYS A 126 5.09 -15.12 0.15
C LYS A 126 5.33 -15.50 1.62
N LEU A 127 4.49 -15.05 2.54
CA LEU A 127 4.57 -15.41 3.95
C LEU A 127 4.39 -16.94 4.13
N TYR A 128 3.33 -17.51 3.55
CA TYR A 128 3.10 -18.96 3.58
C TYR A 128 4.25 -19.73 2.94
N LEU A 129 4.80 -19.26 1.82
CA LEU A 129 5.99 -19.85 1.21
C LEU A 129 7.17 -19.86 2.20
N SER A 130 7.38 -18.78 2.95
CA SER A 130 8.47 -18.69 3.92
C SER A 130 8.31 -19.60 5.14
N HIS A 131 7.07 -20.00 5.45
CA HIS A 131 6.75 -20.96 6.51
C HIS A 131 6.55 -22.39 5.96
N GLU A 132 6.93 -22.65 4.71
CA GLU A 132 6.80 -23.96 4.05
C GLU A 132 5.35 -24.46 3.90
N GLU A 133 4.37 -23.57 4.06
CA GLU A 133 2.95 -23.84 3.84
C GLU A 133 2.59 -23.75 2.35
N PHE A 134 3.15 -24.66 1.54
CA PHE A 134 3.14 -24.55 0.08
C PHE A 134 1.75 -24.55 -0.57
N GLU A 135 0.80 -25.33 -0.03
CA GLU A 135 -0.58 -25.36 -0.54
C GLU A 135 -1.31 -24.03 -0.30
N MET A 136 -1.11 -23.44 0.87
CA MET A 136 -1.65 -22.13 1.22
C MET A 136 -1.03 -21.05 0.33
N ALA A 137 0.29 -21.09 0.14
CA ALA A 137 1.00 -20.20 -0.77
C ALA A 137 0.45 -20.29 -2.20
N ALA A 138 0.24 -21.49 -2.72
CA ALA A 138 -0.31 -21.72 -4.06
C ALA A 138 -1.73 -21.16 -4.19
N ARG A 139 -2.57 -21.34 -3.17
CA ARG A 139 -3.94 -20.82 -3.14
C ARG A 139 -3.95 -19.29 -3.21
N GLU A 140 -3.14 -18.63 -2.38
CA GLU A 140 -3.04 -17.17 -2.36
C GLU A 140 -2.50 -16.59 -3.68
N PHE A 141 -1.47 -17.22 -4.27
CA PHE A 141 -0.95 -16.79 -5.57
C PHE A 141 -1.96 -16.97 -6.71
N ARG A 142 -2.75 -18.06 -6.72
CA ARG A 142 -3.84 -18.24 -7.68
C ARG A 142 -4.93 -17.17 -7.50
N ALA A 143 -5.31 -16.87 -6.26
CA ALA A 143 -6.29 -15.84 -5.96
C ALA A 143 -5.82 -14.45 -6.41
N SER A 144 -4.56 -14.11 -6.13
CA SER A 144 -3.92 -12.88 -6.60
C SER A 144 -3.94 -12.77 -8.13
N HIS A 145 -3.57 -13.84 -8.84
CA HIS A 145 -3.59 -13.86 -10.31
C HIS A 145 -4.99 -13.66 -10.92
N ARG A 146 -6.03 -14.26 -10.32
CA ARG A 146 -7.41 -14.09 -10.80
C ARG A 146 -7.89 -12.65 -10.68
N MET A 147 -7.47 -11.95 -9.63
CA MET A 147 -7.88 -10.57 -9.40
C MET A 147 -7.03 -9.56 -10.19
N HIS A 148 -5.74 -9.85 -10.37
CA HIS A 148 -4.84 -9.05 -11.17
C HIS A 148 -3.92 -9.94 -12.00
N ARG A 149 -4.12 -9.94 -13.33
CA ARG A 149 -3.35 -10.77 -14.27
C ARG A 149 -1.86 -10.47 -14.18
N ASN A 150 -1.12 -11.41 -13.58
CA ASN A 150 0.34 -11.43 -13.56
C ASN A 150 0.81 -12.77 -14.12
N TRP A 151 1.47 -12.75 -15.27
CA TRP A 151 1.90 -13.94 -15.99
C TRP A 151 2.94 -14.79 -15.24
N LYS A 152 3.67 -14.21 -14.27
CA LYS A 152 4.65 -14.94 -13.46
C LYS A 152 4.00 -15.83 -12.41
N LEU A 153 2.81 -15.47 -11.92
CA LEU A 153 2.14 -16.19 -10.83
C LEU A 153 1.75 -17.63 -11.21
N PRO A 154 1.21 -17.91 -12.41
CA PRO A 154 0.98 -19.28 -12.88
C PRO A 154 2.25 -20.14 -12.85
N LEU A 155 3.40 -19.60 -13.29
CA LEU A 155 4.68 -20.30 -13.25
C LEU A 155 5.12 -20.61 -11.81
N ILE A 156 4.97 -19.64 -10.90
CA ILE A 156 5.27 -19.82 -9.47
C ILE A 156 4.39 -20.92 -8.87
N VAL A 157 3.10 -20.95 -9.22
CA VAL A 157 2.16 -21.98 -8.77
C VAL A 157 2.54 -23.37 -9.31
N ILE A 158 3.01 -23.46 -10.56
CA ILE A 158 3.55 -24.71 -11.12
C ILE A 158 4.81 -25.14 -10.36
N MET A 159 5.74 -24.22 -10.12
CA MET A 159 6.96 -24.50 -9.36
C MET A 159 6.68 -24.94 -7.91
N LEU A 160 5.66 -24.39 -7.25
CA LEU A 160 5.23 -24.85 -5.93
C LEU A 160 4.82 -26.32 -5.91
N LYS A 161 4.24 -26.82 -7.00
CA LYS A 161 3.79 -28.22 -7.11
C LYS A 161 4.96 -29.18 -7.34
N PHE A 162 5.92 -28.80 -8.19
CA PHE A 162 6.98 -29.71 -8.65
C PHE A 162 8.33 -29.52 -7.93
N ALA A 163 8.63 -28.31 -7.45
CA ALA A 163 9.90 -27.97 -6.81
C ALA A 163 9.74 -26.90 -5.70
N PRO A 164 8.87 -27.13 -4.69
CA PRO A 164 8.57 -26.12 -3.66
C PRO A 164 9.80 -25.62 -2.91
N HIS A 165 10.68 -26.54 -2.47
CA HIS A 165 11.93 -26.19 -1.78
C HIS A 165 12.92 -25.44 -2.68
N GLY A 166 12.93 -25.74 -3.99
CA GLY A 166 13.76 -25.00 -4.96
C GLY A 166 13.30 -23.56 -5.11
N LEU A 167 11.99 -23.35 -5.22
CA LEU A 167 11.37 -22.03 -5.22
C LEU A 167 11.63 -21.27 -3.92
N LEU A 168 11.51 -21.93 -2.76
CA LEU A 168 11.81 -21.34 -1.46
C LEU A 168 13.28 -20.88 -1.38
N ARG A 169 14.23 -21.69 -1.82
CA ARG A 169 15.66 -21.29 -1.88
C ARG A 169 15.89 -20.08 -2.78
N ILE A 170 15.23 -20.02 -3.94
CA ILE A 170 15.30 -18.84 -4.83
C ILE A 170 14.72 -17.60 -4.13
N TYR A 171 13.58 -17.76 -3.45
CA TYR A 171 12.93 -16.69 -2.71
C TYR A 171 13.83 -16.18 -1.57
N GLN A 172 14.41 -17.06 -0.76
CA GLN A 172 15.34 -16.74 0.33
C GLN A 172 16.60 -16.02 -0.19
N LYS A 173 17.22 -16.51 -1.29
CA LYS A 173 18.40 -15.87 -1.90
C LYS A 173 18.13 -14.46 -2.42
N ARG A 174 16.89 -14.15 -2.80
CA ARG A 174 16.48 -12.82 -3.28
C ARG A 174 16.03 -11.89 -2.15
N ARG A 175 15.81 -12.42 -0.95
CA ARG A 175 15.46 -11.63 0.22
C ARG A 175 16.76 -10.98 0.73
N PRO A 176 16.80 -9.65 0.94
CA PRO A 176 17.96 -9.04 1.57
C PRO A 176 18.19 -9.70 2.94
N PRO A 177 19.45 -9.93 3.35
CA PRO A 177 19.74 -10.63 4.60
C PRO A 177 19.00 -9.92 5.74
N GLU A 178 18.24 -10.70 6.51
CA GLU A 178 17.69 -10.24 7.77
C GLU A 178 18.88 -9.85 8.63
N THR A 179 19.07 -8.56 8.86
CA THR A 179 20.10 -8.08 9.79
C THR A 179 19.77 -8.69 11.14
N GLN A 180 20.51 -9.73 11.52
CA GLN A 180 20.46 -10.30 12.86
C GLN A 180 20.70 -9.14 13.83
N GLN A 181 19.70 -8.86 14.66
CA GLN A 181 19.85 -7.91 15.76
C GLN A 181 20.84 -8.51 16.76
N VAL A 182 21.92 -7.77 17.01
CA VAL A 182 22.74 -7.88 18.23
C VAL A 182 22.00 -7.18 19.36
#